data_AF-A0A7X7J007-F1
#
_entry.id   AF-A0A7X7J007-F1
#
_cell.length_a   1.000
_cell.length_b   1.000
_cell.length_c   1.000
_cell.angle_alpha   90.00
_cell.angle_beta   90.00
_cell.angle_gamma   90.00
#
_symmetry.space_group_name_H-M   'P 1'
#
loop_
_entity.id
_entity.type
_entity.pdbx_description
1 polymer ?
#
loop_
_entity_poly.entity_id
_entity_poly.type
_entity_poly.pdbx_seq_one_letter_code
_entity_poly.pdbx_strand_id
1 'polypeptide(L)'
;EAADGEHKFSFDTTGGRQKITQSLQTINKYAPEGKTAADHKGAIGVTDSGVEGCEIVVPKFAWTETWQLPIADYGWDYSDEVAELTGTVNNATFRGKAAGTVLFHGARGAASTKDPSLIEITYVFEYSKSVTNQTIGDITGVAKAGWQYLWVHYVQVHDETADAIAKRPDAVYVERVYEASDFGDLGIG
;
A
#
# COMPACT_ATOMS: atom_id res chain seq x y z
N GLU A 1 26.87 17.94 40.27
CA GLU A 1 25.52 18.02 39.67
C GLU A 1 25.70 18.09 38.17
N ALA A 2 25.20 17.10 37.43
CA ALA A 2 25.09 17.22 35.99
C ALA A 2 23.94 18.19 35.72
N ALA A 3 24.19 19.22 34.91
CA ALA A 3 23.13 20.10 34.45
C ALA A 3 22.10 19.23 33.70
N ASP A 4 20.90 19.16 34.25
CA ASP A 4 19.75 18.48 33.65
C ASP A 4 19.41 19.23 32.35
N GLY A 5 19.90 18.73 31.23
CA GLY A 5 19.68 19.32 29.92
C GLY A 5 18.23 19.11 29.51
N GLU A 6 17.60 20.13 28.93
CA GLU A 6 16.26 20.02 28.35
C GLU A 6 16.32 19.03 27.16
N HIS A 7 15.91 17.77 27.38
CA HIS A 7 15.85 16.74 26.34
C HIS A 7 14.51 16.85 25.58
N LYS A 8 14.56 17.21 24.29
CA LYS A 8 13.40 17.26 23.40
C LYS A 8 13.49 16.14 22.38
N PHE A 9 12.45 15.32 22.29
CA PHE A 9 12.34 14.21 21.36
C PHE A 9 11.24 14.48 20.32
N SER A 10 11.55 14.23 19.05
CA SER A 10 10.60 14.25 17.93
C SER A 10 11.05 13.30 16.84
N PHE A 11 10.09 12.67 16.15
CA PHE A 11 10.36 11.77 15.02
C PHE A 11 9.33 11.94 13.90
N ASP A 12 9.71 11.58 12.68
CA ASP A 12 8.83 11.52 11.51
C ASP A 12 9.21 10.28 10.69
N THR A 13 8.31 9.30 10.64
CA THR A 13 8.47 8.09 9.83
C THR A 13 7.62 8.15 8.56
N THR A 14 7.08 9.30 8.16
CA THR A 14 6.25 9.33 6.96
C THR A 14 7.02 8.91 5.71
N GLY A 15 6.49 7.90 5.02
CA GLY A 15 7.17 7.25 3.91
C GLY A 15 7.36 8.16 2.69
N GLY A 16 8.33 7.78 1.84
CA GLY A 16 8.55 8.39 0.52
C GLY A 16 7.77 7.69 -0.60
N ARG A 17 7.75 8.29 -1.79
CA ARG A 17 7.23 7.64 -3.01
C ARG A 17 8.37 6.97 -3.76
N GLN A 18 8.24 5.69 -4.05
CA GLN A 18 9.17 4.95 -4.91
C GLN A 18 8.40 4.35 -6.10
N LYS A 19 8.98 4.45 -7.29
CA LYS A 19 8.51 3.70 -8.45
C LYS A 19 9.12 2.30 -8.41
N ILE A 20 8.28 1.28 -8.51
CA ILE A 20 8.71 -0.12 -8.63
C ILE A 20 8.34 -0.67 -10.00
N THR A 21 9.20 -1.53 -10.54
CA THR A 21 8.96 -2.29 -11.78
C THR A 21 8.75 -3.78 -11.54
N GLN A 22 8.97 -4.22 -10.30
CA GLN A 22 8.94 -5.62 -9.89
C GLN A 22 8.05 -5.77 -8.66
N SER A 23 7.12 -6.71 -8.70
CA SER A 23 6.27 -7.06 -7.57
C SER A 23 6.97 -8.01 -6.61
N LEU A 24 6.46 -8.07 -5.37
CA LEU A 24 6.86 -9.07 -4.40
C LEU A 24 6.30 -10.45 -4.77
N GLN A 25 5.11 -10.48 -5.39
CA GLN A 25 4.43 -11.69 -5.82
C GLN A 25 3.28 -11.36 -6.77
N THR A 26 3.13 -12.14 -7.85
CA THR A 26 1.89 -12.17 -8.64
C THR A 26 0.85 -13.03 -7.91
N ILE A 27 -0.22 -12.39 -7.44
CA ILE A 27 -1.31 -13.02 -6.68
C ILE A 27 -2.28 -13.73 -7.61
N ASN A 28 -2.74 -13.05 -8.66
CA ASN A 28 -3.68 -13.60 -9.63
C ASN A 28 -3.36 -13.12 -11.05
N LYS A 29 -3.77 -13.93 -12.01
CA LYS A 29 -3.74 -13.60 -13.44
C LYS A 29 -5.08 -13.96 -14.06
N TYR A 30 -5.60 -13.07 -14.89
CA TYR A 30 -6.87 -13.25 -15.60
C TYR A 30 -6.64 -13.04 -17.09
N ALA A 31 -7.36 -13.80 -17.91
CA ALA A 31 -7.38 -13.68 -19.37
C ALA A 31 -8.82 -13.90 -19.86
N PRO A 32 -9.14 -13.48 -21.09
CA PRO A 32 -10.42 -13.82 -21.72
C PRO A 32 -10.63 -15.34 -21.77
N GLU A 33 -11.89 -15.76 -21.87
CA GLU A 33 -12.23 -17.18 -21.97
C GLU A 33 -11.48 -17.86 -23.13
N GLY A 34 -10.92 -19.05 -22.86
CA GLY A 34 -10.13 -19.80 -23.84
C GLY A 34 -8.69 -19.31 -24.04
N LYS A 35 -8.25 -18.26 -23.34
CA LYS A 35 -6.86 -17.76 -23.37
C LYS A 35 -6.13 -18.00 -22.05
N THR A 36 -4.80 -17.88 -22.09
CA THR A 36 -3.93 -18.00 -20.92
C THR A 36 -3.05 -16.77 -20.79
N ALA A 37 -3.10 -16.10 -19.64
CA ALA A 37 -2.23 -14.97 -19.34
C ALA A 37 -0.76 -15.41 -19.20
N ALA A 38 0.15 -14.67 -19.83
CA ALA A 38 1.58 -14.91 -19.76
C ALA A 38 2.10 -14.86 -18.31
N ASP A 39 3.29 -15.39 -18.08
CA ASP A 39 3.97 -15.27 -16.78
C ASP A 39 5.13 -14.28 -16.91
N HIS A 40 4.88 -13.04 -16.47
CA HIS A 40 5.88 -11.97 -16.49
C HIS A 40 6.83 -11.99 -15.29
N LYS A 41 6.79 -13.04 -14.46
CA LYS A 41 7.68 -13.20 -13.29
C LYS A 41 7.68 -11.97 -12.36
N GLY A 42 6.52 -11.34 -12.20
CA GLY A 42 6.32 -10.16 -11.36
C GLY A 42 6.72 -8.81 -11.97
N ALA A 43 7.12 -8.76 -13.24
CA ALA A 43 7.31 -7.48 -13.93
C ALA A 43 5.97 -6.72 -14.05
N ILE A 44 5.98 -5.44 -13.73
CA ILE A 44 4.76 -4.61 -13.62
C ILE A 44 4.65 -3.68 -14.85
N GLY A 45 3.48 -3.68 -15.50
CA GLY A 45 3.21 -2.79 -16.63
C GLY A 45 4.05 -3.15 -17.87
N VAL A 46 4.09 -4.44 -18.21
CA VAL A 46 4.80 -4.92 -19.41
C VAL A 46 4.08 -4.43 -20.66
N THR A 47 4.85 -3.98 -21.65
CA THR A 47 4.40 -3.58 -22.98
C THR A 47 5.31 -4.20 -24.05
N ASP A 48 4.95 -4.05 -25.33
CA ASP A 48 5.78 -4.51 -26.46
C ASP A 48 7.19 -3.88 -26.47
N SER A 49 7.37 -2.72 -25.83
CA SER A 49 8.61 -1.93 -25.84
C SER A 49 9.36 -1.91 -24.50
N GLY A 50 8.82 -2.50 -23.42
CA GLY A 50 9.52 -2.54 -22.13
C GLY A 50 8.61 -2.77 -20.91
N VAL A 51 9.09 -2.34 -19.74
CA VAL A 51 8.39 -2.45 -18.45
C VAL A 51 8.19 -1.04 -17.89
N GLU A 52 6.94 -0.61 -17.77
CA GLU A 52 6.61 0.75 -17.37
C GLU A 52 6.61 0.96 -15.85
N GLY A 53 6.38 -0.10 -15.07
CA GLY A 53 6.18 -0.03 -13.63
C GLY A 53 4.87 0.68 -13.25
N CYS A 54 4.72 1.08 -11.98
CA CYS A 54 3.53 1.79 -11.55
C CYS A 54 3.79 2.89 -10.52
N GLU A 55 2.97 3.94 -10.58
CA GLU A 55 2.69 4.85 -9.49
C GLU A 55 1.20 4.72 -9.13
N ILE A 56 0.86 4.65 -7.85
CA ILE A 56 -0.50 4.29 -7.42
C ILE A 56 -1.17 5.38 -6.58
N VAL A 57 -2.38 5.77 -6.98
CA VAL A 57 -3.42 6.40 -6.15
C VAL A 57 -4.79 5.88 -6.61
N VAL A 58 -5.60 5.37 -5.68
CA VAL A 58 -6.91 4.72 -5.88
C VAL A 58 -7.98 5.43 -5.01
N PRO A 59 -9.30 5.12 -5.10
CA PRO A 59 -10.28 5.67 -4.17
C PRO A 59 -9.85 5.42 -2.72
N LYS A 60 -9.66 6.52 -1.98
CA LYS A 60 -8.98 6.52 -0.69
C LYS A 60 -9.87 7.02 0.43
N PHE A 61 -9.74 6.40 1.59
CA PHE A 61 -10.11 7.00 2.86
C PHE A 61 -8.83 7.16 3.67
N ALA A 62 -8.39 8.40 3.86
CA ALA A 62 -7.19 8.71 4.64
C ALA A 62 -7.63 9.34 5.96
N TRP A 63 -6.95 8.97 7.06
CA TRP A 63 -7.18 9.55 8.36
C TRP A 63 -5.89 9.66 9.17
N THR A 64 -5.96 10.49 10.20
CA THR A 64 -4.88 10.66 11.17
C THR A 64 -5.42 10.47 12.58
N GLU A 65 -4.65 9.82 13.45
CA GLU A 65 -4.97 9.67 14.87
C GLU A 65 -3.87 10.31 15.70
N THR A 66 -4.22 11.25 16.58
CA THR A 66 -3.27 11.86 17.52
C THR A 66 -3.51 11.32 18.92
N TRP A 67 -2.46 10.76 19.52
CA TRP A 67 -2.47 10.14 20.84
C TRP A 67 -1.49 10.85 21.77
N GLN A 68 -1.85 10.97 23.05
CA GLN A 68 -0.95 11.36 24.12
C GLN A 68 -0.52 10.11 24.88
N LEU A 69 0.77 9.82 24.85
CA LEU A 69 1.33 8.54 25.30
C LEU A 69 2.52 8.78 26.25
N PRO A 70 2.81 7.88 27.21
CA PRO A 70 3.97 8.02 28.08
C PRO A 70 5.28 7.96 27.29
N ILE A 71 6.13 8.98 27.40
CA ILE A 71 7.41 9.02 26.66
C ILE A 71 8.38 7.91 27.07
N ALA A 72 8.19 7.35 28.27
CA ALA A 72 8.99 6.23 28.78
C ALA A 72 8.77 4.94 27.97
N ASP A 73 7.56 4.74 27.45
CA ASP A 73 7.18 3.53 26.70
C ASP A 73 7.18 3.80 25.18
N TYR A 74 6.90 5.03 24.76
CA TYR A 74 6.77 5.44 23.36
C TYR A 74 7.93 6.34 22.89
N GLY A 75 9.13 6.00 23.37
CA GLY A 75 10.40 6.69 23.09
C GLY A 75 11.11 6.20 21.82
N TRP A 76 12.43 6.10 21.87
CA TRP A 76 13.25 5.70 20.72
C TRP A 76 12.96 4.30 20.20
N ASP A 77 12.90 3.30 21.10
CA ASP A 77 12.65 1.91 20.71
C ASP A 77 11.31 1.77 19.99
N TYR A 78 10.27 2.45 20.49
CA TYR A 78 8.97 2.51 19.81
C TYR A 78 9.04 3.21 18.44
N SER A 79 9.86 4.25 18.29
CA SER A 79 10.00 4.92 16.99
C SER A 79 10.66 4.02 15.93
N ASP A 80 11.53 3.10 16.34
CA ASP A 80 12.10 2.08 15.45
C ASP A 80 11.04 1.05 15.05
N GLU A 81 10.22 0.56 15.99
CA GLU A 81 9.08 -0.31 15.68
C GLU A 81 8.10 0.34 14.69
N VAL A 82 7.76 1.62 14.91
CA VAL A 82 6.91 2.41 14.00
C VAL A 82 7.57 2.57 12.62
N ALA A 83 8.89 2.71 12.55
CA ALA A 83 9.62 2.79 11.29
C ALA A 83 9.56 1.47 10.51
N GLU A 84 9.64 0.32 11.18
CA GLU A 84 9.51 -1.00 10.55
C GLU A 84 8.11 -1.26 9.98
N LEU A 85 7.07 -0.74 10.66
CA LEU A 85 5.68 -0.87 10.19
C LEU A 85 5.34 0.11 9.06
N THR A 86 6.11 1.19 8.92
CA THR A 86 5.86 2.22 7.90
C THR A 86 5.95 1.63 6.49
N GLY A 87 4.97 1.91 5.65
CA GLY A 87 4.92 1.42 4.27
C GLY A 87 4.44 -0.03 4.15
N THR A 88 3.89 -0.60 5.22
CA THR A 88 3.30 -1.94 5.22
C THR A 88 1.78 -1.87 5.30
N VAL A 89 1.12 -2.98 5.00
CA VAL A 89 -0.33 -3.13 5.15
C VAL A 89 -0.69 -4.01 6.33
N ASN A 90 -1.87 -3.80 6.91
CA ASN A 90 -2.35 -4.60 8.03
C ASN A 90 -2.46 -6.10 7.66
N ASN A 91 -1.86 -7.00 8.44
CA ASN A 91 -1.97 -8.45 8.21
C ASN A 91 -3.27 -9.08 8.77
N ALA A 92 -3.95 -8.37 9.67
CA ALA A 92 -5.18 -8.77 10.35
C ALA A 92 -6.21 -7.63 10.35
N THR A 93 -7.38 -7.83 10.94
CA THR A 93 -8.40 -6.77 11.02
C THR A 93 -7.87 -5.57 11.80
N PHE A 94 -7.84 -4.39 11.19
CA PHE A 94 -7.42 -3.14 11.83
C PHE A 94 -8.50 -2.08 11.68
N ARG A 95 -8.95 -1.48 12.79
CA ARG A 95 -10.06 -0.49 12.82
C ARG A 95 -11.31 -0.96 12.05
N GLY A 96 -11.65 -2.24 12.17
CA GLY A 96 -12.79 -2.86 11.49
C GLY A 96 -12.61 -3.04 9.96
N LYS A 97 -11.40 -2.87 9.44
CA LYS A 97 -11.05 -3.11 8.03
C LYS A 97 -10.30 -4.42 7.91
N ALA A 98 -10.59 -5.18 6.84
CA ALA A 98 -9.98 -6.48 6.60
C ALA A 98 -8.46 -6.40 6.37
N ALA A 99 -7.75 -7.51 6.51
CA ALA A 99 -6.34 -7.61 6.18
C ALA A 99 -6.02 -7.12 4.76
N GLY A 100 -4.88 -6.44 4.60
CA GLY A 100 -4.35 -5.93 3.35
C GLY A 100 -5.03 -4.66 2.83
N THR A 101 -5.94 -4.06 3.61
CA THR A 101 -6.77 -2.91 3.17
C THR A 101 -6.38 -1.59 3.78
N VAL A 102 -5.54 -1.57 4.81
CA VAL A 102 -5.02 -0.37 5.46
C VAL A 102 -3.51 -0.32 5.26
N LEU A 103 -3.02 0.75 4.65
CA LEU A 103 -1.61 1.10 4.52
C LEU A 103 -1.27 2.06 5.65
N PHE A 104 -0.17 1.77 6.36
CA PHE A 104 0.38 2.69 7.34
C PHE A 104 1.43 3.58 6.66
N HIS A 105 1.16 4.88 6.59
CA HIS A 105 2.05 5.85 5.97
C HIS A 105 3.18 6.30 6.90
N GLY A 106 3.10 5.97 8.19
CA GLY A 106 4.04 6.40 9.22
C GLY A 106 3.38 7.30 10.27
N ALA A 107 4.17 7.79 11.21
CA ALA A 107 3.73 8.66 12.28
C ALA A 107 4.69 9.81 12.54
N ARG A 108 4.18 10.83 13.23
CA ARG A 108 4.97 11.97 13.72
C ARG A 108 4.82 12.07 15.23
N GLY A 109 5.93 11.98 15.95
CA GLY A 109 5.97 12.18 17.40
C GLY A 109 6.62 13.50 17.77
N ALA A 110 6.10 14.17 18.79
CA ALA A 110 6.74 15.32 19.43
C ALA A 110 6.45 15.33 20.93
N ALA A 111 7.45 15.69 21.74
CA ALA A 111 7.25 15.89 23.17
C ALA A 111 6.08 16.85 23.44
N SER A 112 5.21 16.52 24.40
CA SER A 112 4.06 17.36 24.70
C SER A 112 4.50 18.69 25.28
N THR A 113 3.84 19.77 24.84
CA THR A 113 4.08 21.12 25.36
C THR A 113 3.44 21.35 26.73
N LYS A 114 2.57 20.43 27.18
CA LYS A 114 1.81 20.54 28.43
C LYS A 114 2.36 19.65 29.54
N ASP A 115 2.90 18.49 29.18
CA ASP A 115 3.43 17.52 30.14
C ASP A 115 4.71 16.87 29.56
N PRO A 116 5.90 17.11 30.15
CA PRO A 116 7.16 16.57 29.63
C PRO A 116 7.27 15.03 29.77
N SER A 117 6.38 14.38 30.53
CA SER A 117 6.30 12.92 30.61
C SER A 117 5.51 12.29 29.45
N LEU A 118 4.90 13.11 28.60
CA LEU A 118 4.07 12.66 27.49
C LEU A 118 4.69 13.02 26.13
N ILE A 119 4.41 12.17 25.15
CA ILE A 119 4.63 12.41 23.73
C ILE A 119 3.28 12.47 23.00
N GLU A 120 3.15 13.41 22.08
CA GLU A 120 2.03 13.50 21.14
C GLU A 120 2.43 12.82 19.84
N ILE A 121 1.78 11.70 19.50
CA ILE A 121 2.08 10.94 18.28
C ILE A 121 0.87 10.98 17.35
N THR A 122 1.09 11.44 16.12
CA THR A 122 0.09 11.47 15.05
C THR A 122 0.40 10.41 14.00
N TYR A 123 -0.43 9.37 13.94
CA TYR A 123 -0.34 8.28 12.97
C TYR A 123 -1.11 8.65 11.70
N VAL A 124 -0.61 8.21 10.54
CA VAL A 124 -1.24 8.45 9.23
C VAL A 124 -1.55 7.11 8.57
N PHE A 125 -2.82 6.90 8.23
CA PHE A 125 -3.28 5.68 7.60
C PHE A 125 -4.08 5.97 6.33
N GLU A 126 -4.11 4.99 5.44
CA GLU A 126 -4.97 5.05 4.26
C GLU A 126 -5.61 3.70 3.97
N TYR A 127 -6.92 3.72 3.76
CA TYR A 127 -7.71 2.56 3.41
C TYR A 127 -7.98 2.50 1.90
N SER A 128 -7.76 1.33 1.33
CA SER A 128 -8.16 0.96 -0.03
C SER A 128 -9.17 -0.18 0.01
N LYS A 129 -10.29 0.00 -0.67
CA LYS A 129 -11.35 -1.01 -0.74
C LYS A 129 -10.96 -2.14 -1.69
N SER A 130 -11.19 -3.38 -1.26
CA SER A 130 -11.10 -4.55 -2.12
C SER A 130 -12.14 -4.52 -3.24
N VAL A 131 -11.74 -4.92 -4.44
CA VAL A 131 -12.60 -5.06 -5.61
C VAL A 131 -12.83 -6.54 -5.87
N THR A 132 -14.05 -6.91 -6.21
CA THR A 132 -14.44 -8.28 -6.57
C THR A 132 -15.32 -8.24 -7.81
N ASN A 133 -15.28 -9.33 -8.59
CA ASN A 133 -16.11 -9.50 -9.80
C ASN A 133 -16.06 -8.32 -10.78
N GLN A 134 -14.91 -7.66 -10.89
CA GLN A 134 -14.71 -6.60 -11.86
C GLN A 134 -14.55 -7.21 -13.27
N THR A 135 -15.07 -6.49 -14.25
CA THR A 135 -14.91 -6.82 -15.67
C THR A 135 -14.05 -5.76 -16.35
N ILE A 136 -13.08 -6.19 -17.16
CA ILE A 136 -12.15 -5.35 -17.91
C ILE A 136 -12.11 -5.87 -19.35
N GLY A 137 -12.83 -5.20 -20.25
CA GLY A 137 -13.10 -5.76 -21.57
C GLY A 137 -13.85 -7.09 -21.45
N ASP A 138 -13.33 -8.14 -22.10
CA ASP A 138 -13.90 -9.50 -22.04
C ASP A 138 -13.37 -10.31 -20.84
N ILE A 139 -12.48 -9.74 -20.03
CA ILE A 139 -11.91 -10.39 -18.85
C ILE A 139 -12.84 -10.16 -17.67
N THR A 140 -13.45 -11.22 -17.16
CA THR A 140 -14.44 -11.16 -16.07
C THR A 140 -13.90 -11.77 -14.78
N GLY A 141 -14.59 -11.53 -13.65
CA GLY A 141 -14.25 -12.15 -12.37
C GLY A 141 -12.98 -11.61 -11.71
N VAL A 142 -12.48 -10.45 -12.15
CA VAL A 142 -11.25 -9.85 -11.63
C VAL A 142 -11.47 -9.42 -10.17
N ALA A 143 -10.56 -9.84 -9.30
CA ALA A 143 -10.58 -9.52 -7.89
C ALA A 143 -9.21 -9.02 -7.41
N LYS A 144 -9.21 -8.01 -6.54
CA LYS A 144 -8.03 -7.32 -6.00
C LYS A 144 -8.31 -6.94 -4.56
N ALA A 145 -7.54 -7.47 -3.63
CA ALA A 145 -7.64 -7.10 -2.22
C ALA A 145 -6.92 -5.77 -1.96
N GLY A 146 -7.60 -4.85 -1.27
CA GLY A 146 -7.05 -3.60 -0.74
C GLY A 146 -5.92 -2.99 -1.55
N TRP A 147 -4.70 -3.03 -1.02
CA TRP A 147 -3.50 -2.39 -1.58
C TRP A 147 -2.68 -3.22 -2.56
N GLN A 148 -3.18 -4.38 -3.01
CA GLN A 148 -2.61 -5.05 -4.18
C GLN A 148 -2.59 -4.09 -5.38
N TYR A 149 -1.71 -4.29 -6.34
CA TYR A 149 -1.67 -3.51 -7.56
C TYR A 149 -2.28 -4.29 -8.72
N LEU A 150 -3.19 -3.69 -9.45
CA LEU A 150 -3.81 -4.30 -10.63
C LEU A 150 -3.36 -3.55 -11.87
N TRP A 151 -2.81 -4.27 -12.84
CA TRP A 151 -2.47 -3.72 -14.15
C TRP A 151 -3.01 -4.59 -15.28
N VAL A 152 -3.22 -3.96 -16.43
CA VAL A 152 -3.85 -4.58 -17.59
C VAL A 152 -2.85 -4.59 -18.73
N HIS A 153 -2.61 -5.76 -19.30
CA HIS A 153 -1.83 -5.92 -20.52
C HIS A 153 -2.75 -5.80 -21.74
N TYR A 154 -2.34 -4.98 -22.70
CA TYR A 154 -3.09 -4.73 -23.92
C TYR A 154 -2.36 -5.27 -25.14
N VAL A 155 -3.10 -5.84 -26.09
CA VAL A 155 -2.58 -6.29 -27.38
C VAL A 155 -3.23 -5.53 -28.52
N GLN A 156 -2.52 -5.43 -29.65
CA GLN A 156 -3.07 -4.85 -30.87
C GLN A 156 -3.92 -5.88 -31.60
N VAL A 157 -5.13 -5.49 -31.99
CA VAL A 157 -6.08 -6.34 -32.74
C VAL A 157 -6.70 -5.51 -33.85
N HIS A 158 -6.84 -6.09 -35.04
CA HIS A 158 -7.60 -5.46 -36.12
C HIS A 158 -9.09 -5.52 -35.83
N ASP A 159 -9.74 -4.35 -35.82
CA ASP A 159 -11.18 -4.21 -35.72
C ASP A 159 -11.78 -4.15 -37.13
N GLU A 160 -12.32 -5.27 -37.58
CA GLU A 160 -12.90 -5.41 -38.93
C GLU A 160 -14.10 -4.47 -39.17
N THR A 161 -14.81 -4.07 -38.11
CA THR A 161 -15.99 -3.19 -38.24
C THR A 161 -15.56 -1.74 -38.44
N ALA A 162 -14.54 -1.30 -37.72
CA ALA A 162 -14.00 0.05 -37.82
C ALA A 162 -12.86 0.18 -38.86
N ASP A 163 -12.41 -0.93 -39.44
CA ASP A 163 -11.23 -1.05 -40.31
C ASP A 163 -9.99 -0.34 -39.72
N ALA A 164 -9.70 -0.61 -38.45
CA ALA A 164 -8.64 0.07 -37.70
C ALA A 164 -7.92 -0.87 -36.73
N ILE A 165 -6.70 -0.52 -36.29
CA ILE A 165 -6.00 -1.24 -35.23
C ILE A 165 -6.45 -0.71 -33.86
N ALA A 166 -7.03 -1.59 -33.05
CA ALA A 166 -7.45 -1.31 -31.68
C ALA A 166 -6.46 -1.91 -30.66
N LYS A 167 -6.39 -1.33 -29.46
CA LYS A 167 -5.73 -1.94 -28.30
C LYS A 167 -6.80 -2.55 -27.39
N ARG A 168 -6.78 -3.88 -27.21
CA ARG A 168 -7.75 -4.60 -26.38
C ARG A 168 -7.05 -5.27 -25.18
N PRO A 169 -7.67 -5.29 -23.99
CA PRO A 169 -7.17 -6.07 -22.86
C PRO A 169 -7.03 -7.55 -23.22
N ASP A 170 -5.88 -8.15 -22.92
CA ASP A 170 -5.63 -9.58 -23.14
C ASP A 170 -5.25 -10.31 -21.84
N ALA A 171 -4.73 -9.59 -20.86
CA ALA A 171 -4.52 -10.12 -19.52
C ALA A 171 -4.66 -9.03 -18.45
N VAL A 172 -5.06 -9.45 -17.26
CA VAL A 172 -5.04 -8.63 -16.04
C VAL A 172 -4.18 -9.34 -15.01
N TYR A 173 -3.32 -8.58 -14.35
CA TYR A 173 -2.39 -9.06 -13.34
C TYR A 173 -2.66 -8.34 -12.03
N VAL A 174 -2.70 -9.12 -10.94
CA VAL A 174 -2.85 -8.60 -9.59
C VAL A 174 -1.59 -8.97 -8.81
N GLU A 175 -0.91 -7.94 -8.33
CA GLU A 175 0.44 -7.99 -7.77
C GLU A 175 0.41 -7.57 -6.29
N ARG A 176 1.19 -8.24 -5.45
CA ARG A 176 1.52 -7.76 -4.11
C ARG A 176 2.70 -6.80 -4.21
N VAL A 177 2.49 -5.57 -3.75
CA VAL A 177 3.48 -4.47 -3.83
C VAL A 177 3.86 -3.90 -2.46
N TYR A 178 3.12 -4.26 -1.41
CA TYR A 178 3.43 -3.94 -0.02
C TYR A 178 3.57 -5.22 0.78
N GLU A 179 4.48 -5.23 1.75
CA GLU A 179 4.53 -6.28 2.76
C GLU A 179 3.40 -6.10 3.78
N ALA A 180 3.06 -7.20 4.47
CA ALA A 180 2.03 -7.21 5.50
C ALA A 180 2.66 -7.36 6.89
N SER A 181 2.23 -6.53 7.84
CA SER A 181 2.73 -6.51 9.22
C SER A 181 1.59 -6.49 10.24
N ASP A 182 1.88 -6.86 11.48
CA ASP A 182 0.90 -6.80 12.56
C ASP A 182 0.76 -5.37 13.07
N PHE A 183 -0.43 -4.80 12.89
CA PHE A 183 -0.69 -3.43 13.37
C PHE A 183 -1.06 -3.40 14.86
N GLY A 184 -1.14 -4.56 15.52
CA GLY A 184 -1.14 -4.66 16.98
C GLY A 184 0.15 -4.09 17.59
N ASP A 185 1.27 -4.19 16.88
CA ASP A 185 2.58 -3.70 17.31
C ASP A 185 2.63 -2.17 17.43
N LEU A 186 1.67 -1.44 16.82
CA LEU A 186 1.51 -0.01 17.05
C LEU A 186 1.09 0.32 18.49
N GLY A 187 0.53 -0.63 19.24
CA GLY A 187 0.14 -0.41 20.64
C GLY A 187 -0.96 0.63 20.86
N ILE A 188 -1.77 0.92 19.83
CA ILE A 188 -2.90 1.87 19.86
C ILE A 188 -4.27 1.17 19.73
N GLY A 189 -4.30 -0.13 20.05
CA GLY A 189 -5.42 -1.05 19.90
C GLY A 189 -6.18 -1.27 21.20
#